data_AF-A0A9Q4EZX3-F1
#
_entry.id   AF-A0A9Q4EZX3-F1
#
_cell.length_a   1.000
_cell.length_b   1.000
_cell.length_c   1.000
_cell.angle_alpha   90.00
_cell.angle_beta   90.00
_cell.angle_gamma   90.00
#
_symmetry.space_group_name_H-M   'P 1'
#
loop_
_entity.id
_entity.type
_entity.pdbx_description
1 polymer ?
#
loop_
_entity_poly.entity_id
_entity_poly.type
_entity_poly.pdbx_seq_one_letter_code
_entity_poly.pdbx_strand_id
1 'polypeptide(L)'
;MSSWTYVHGTIVVSPLGRTQHEKRYILETVLDHLPVVTGSERDMEVYVIQKRGYNSSSSSDEFFEGTNNLRDSRGRRSYKRGWLHTQDEYILVVDGALRDREFEDTFQEFMKWICRLSKRVIVDDVNVKIKGFEKEYVIDNPDPFYNMSDFNNDNWCDYLMWKYDRDEEGNLLGGKPTNREKQ
;
A
#
# COMPACT_ATOMS: atom_id res chain seq x y z
N MET A 1 -14.56 -22.47 28.31
CA MET A 1 -13.37 -21.60 28.34
C MET A 1 -13.38 -20.81 27.05
N SER A 2 -13.25 -19.49 27.09
CA SER A 2 -13.10 -18.70 25.86
C SER A 2 -11.73 -18.97 25.26
N SER A 3 -11.66 -19.38 23.99
CA SER A 3 -10.39 -19.46 23.26
C SER A 3 -10.00 -18.07 22.77
N TRP A 4 -8.69 -17.80 22.76
CA TRP A 4 -8.16 -16.54 22.26
C TRP A 4 -7.07 -16.82 21.24
N THR A 5 -7.14 -16.12 20.11
CA THR A 5 -6.11 -16.13 19.07
C THR A 5 -5.66 -14.71 18.81
N TYR A 6 -4.34 -14.53 18.75
CA TYR A 6 -3.71 -13.23 18.59
C TYR A 6 -3.00 -13.17 17.24
N VAL A 7 -3.16 -12.06 16.54
CA VAL A 7 -2.39 -11.72 15.33
C VAL A 7 -1.66 -10.42 15.63
N HIS A 8 -0.33 -10.45 15.60
CA HIS A 8 0.47 -9.27 15.89
C HIS A 8 1.72 -9.25 15.03
N GLY A 9 2.02 -8.11 14.41
CA GLY A 9 3.26 -7.94 13.67
C GLY A 9 3.28 -6.73 12.75
N THR A 10 4.27 -6.71 11.88
CA THR A 10 4.51 -5.63 10.92
C THR A 10 4.69 -6.16 9.51
N ILE A 11 4.19 -5.41 8.54
CA ILE A 11 4.32 -5.70 7.11
C ILE A 11 4.83 -4.43 6.44
N VAL A 12 5.90 -4.52 5.66
CA VAL A 12 6.39 -3.40 4.85
C VAL A 12 5.79 -3.52 3.46
N VAL A 13 5.16 -2.44 3.01
CA VAL A 13 4.46 -2.40 1.73
C VAL A 13 4.85 -1.18 0.91
N SER A 14 4.81 -1.33 -0.40
CA SER A 14 5.07 -0.28 -1.38
C SER A 14 3.84 -0.05 -2.28
N PRO A 15 2.94 0.90 -1.93
CA PRO A 15 1.78 1.22 -2.74
C PRO A 15 2.14 1.97 -4.01
N LEU A 16 1.32 1.78 -5.03
CA LEU A 16 1.34 2.56 -6.26
C LEU A 16 1.01 4.03 -5.98
N GLY A 17 1.59 4.91 -6.80
CA GLY A 17 1.23 6.32 -6.84
C GLY A 17 2.40 7.18 -7.30
N ARG A 18 2.09 8.40 -7.73
CA ARG A 18 3.05 9.36 -8.29
C ARG A 18 3.47 10.39 -7.26
N THR A 19 2.57 10.70 -6.33
CA THR A 19 2.82 11.59 -5.19
C THR A 19 2.72 10.85 -3.86
N GLN A 20 3.26 11.45 -2.80
CA GLN A 20 3.11 10.89 -1.46
C GLN A 20 1.64 10.73 -1.04
N HIS A 21 0.80 11.73 -1.38
CA HIS A 21 -0.61 11.75 -1.01
C HIS A 21 -1.41 10.73 -1.80
N GLU A 22 -1.13 10.57 -3.10
CA GLU A 22 -1.77 9.55 -3.95
C GLU A 22 -1.41 8.14 -3.46
N LYS A 23 -0.14 7.89 -3.12
CA LYS A 23 0.32 6.62 -2.51
C LYS A 23 -0.46 6.28 -1.24
N ARG A 24 -0.62 7.26 -0.35
CA ARG A 24 -1.35 7.09 0.90
C ARG A 24 -2.84 6.84 0.65
N TYR A 25 -3.45 7.61 -0.25
CA TYR A 25 -4.85 7.43 -0.63
C TYR A 25 -5.12 6.03 -1.20
N ILE A 26 -4.28 5.56 -2.14
CA ILE A 26 -4.41 4.23 -2.73
C ILE A 26 -4.25 3.16 -1.64
N LEU A 27 -3.25 3.29 -0.77
CA LEU A 27 -3.02 2.33 0.31
C LEU A 27 -4.22 2.24 1.26
N GLU A 28 -4.70 3.38 1.77
CA GLU A 28 -5.86 3.42 2.67
C GLU A 28 -7.11 2.84 1.98
N THR A 29 -7.35 3.19 0.71
CA THR A 29 -8.45 2.64 -0.09
C THR A 29 -8.34 1.13 -0.28
N VAL A 30 -7.13 0.60 -0.54
CA VAL A 30 -6.89 -0.84 -0.67
C VAL A 30 -7.24 -1.55 0.63
N LEU A 31 -6.79 -1.02 1.77
CA LEU A 31 -7.01 -1.60 3.10
C LEU A 31 -8.50 -1.68 3.44
N ASP A 32 -9.27 -0.62 3.14
CA ASP A 32 -10.72 -0.58 3.38
C ASP A 32 -11.50 -1.62 2.54
N HIS A 33 -10.92 -2.07 1.42
CA HIS A 33 -11.49 -3.09 0.55
C HIS A 33 -10.94 -4.50 0.79
N LEU A 34 -10.14 -4.73 1.84
CA LEU A 34 -9.67 -6.07 2.20
C LEU A 34 -10.75 -6.84 2.99
N PRO A 35 -10.75 -8.19 2.90
CA PRO A 35 -11.64 -9.00 3.74
C PRO A 35 -11.31 -8.78 5.22
N VAL A 36 -12.29 -8.88 6.11
CA VAL A 36 -12.03 -8.68 7.53
C VAL A 36 -11.51 -9.97 8.17
N VAL A 37 -10.53 -9.86 9.08
CA VAL A 37 -10.12 -10.98 9.95
C VAL A 37 -10.92 -10.86 11.24
N THR A 38 -11.84 -11.81 11.44
CA THR A 38 -12.97 -11.62 12.35
C THR A 38 -12.69 -12.09 13.77
N GLY A 39 -13.20 -11.35 14.74
CA GLY A 39 -13.25 -11.73 16.15
C GLY A 39 -14.62 -11.46 16.76
N SER A 40 -15.02 -12.24 17.75
CA SER A 40 -16.37 -12.10 18.35
C SER A 40 -16.60 -10.77 19.07
N GLU A 41 -15.52 -10.12 19.53
CA GLU A 41 -15.59 -8.81 20.19
C GLU A 41 -15.05 -7.68 19.30
N ARG A 42 -13.93 -7.93 18.63
CA ARG A 42 -13.31 -6.97 17.72
C ARG A 42 -12.58 -7.71 16.61
N ASP A 43 -12.59 -7.09 15.44
CA ASP A 43 -11.81 -7.51 14.29
C ASP A 43 -10.35 -7.03 14.41
N MET A 44 -9.49 -7.60 13.57
CA MET A 44 -8.09 -7.18 13.45
C MET A 44 -8.00 -5.72 12.97
N GLU A 45 -7.20 -4.91 13.64
CA GLU A 45 -6.88 -3.54 13.22
C GLU A 45 -5.57 -3.47 12.46
N VAL A 46 -5.48 -2.47 11.58
CA VAL A 46 -4.30 -2.19 10.76
C VAL A 46 -3.94 -0.72 10.94
N TYR A 47 -2.71 -0.45 11.36
CA TYR A 47 -2.18 0.90 11.50
C TYR A 47 -1.20 1.19 10.37
N VAL A 48 -1.36 2.32 9.70
CA VAL A 48 -0.49 2.75 8.59
C VAL A 48 0.54 3.76 9.08
N ILE A 49 1.82 3.40 8.96
CA ILE A 49 2.95 4.27 9.35
C ILE A 49 3.81 4.54 8.12
N GLN A 50 3.92 5.80 7.72
CA GLN A 50 4.82 6.21 6.65
C GLN A 50 6.27 6.29 7.17
N LYS A 51 7.22 5.64 6.49
CA LYS A 51 8.65 5.76 6.85
C LYS A 51 9.14 7.20 6.66
N ARG A 52 10.07 7.64 7.53
CA ARG A 52 10.71 8.95 7.38
C ARG A 52 11.72 8.91 6.23
N GLY A 53 11.91 10.05 5.57
CA GLY A 53 12.82 10.19 4.44
C GLY A 53 12.16 9.92 3.09
N TYR A 54 12.97 9.59 2.10
CA TYR A 54 12.54 9.27 0.74
C TYR A 54 13.47 8.18 0.17
N ASN A 55 12.92 7.28 -0.64
CA ASN A 55 13.67 6.22 -1.34
C ASN A 55 13.44 6.26 -2.86
N SER A 56 12.58 7.16 -3.33
CA SER A 56 12.24 7.35 -4.74
C SER A 56 12.30 8.82 -5.12
N SER A 57 12.62 9.08 -6.39
CA SER A 57 12.74 10.44 -6.90
C SER A 57 12.34 10.53 -8.37
N SER A 58 11.62 11.59 -8.73
CA SER A 58 11.29 11.95 -10.12
C SER A 58 11.88 13.31 -10.48
N SER A 59 12.32 13.49 -11.72
CA SER A 59 12.74 14.80 -12.25
C SER A 59 11.58 15.71 -12.64
N SER A 60 10.35 15.20 -12.53
CA SER A 60 9.11 15.88 -12.90
C SER A 60 8.12 15.87 -11.74
N ASP A 61 7.15 16.77 -11.77
CA ASP A 61 6.06 16.85 -10.81
C ASP A 61 4.96 15.81 -11.06
N GLU A 62 3.84 15.91 -10.33
CA GLU A 62 2.67 15.04 -10.46
C GLU A 62 1.97 15.09 -11.82
N PHE A 63 2.31 16.05 -12.69
CA PHE A 63 1.79 16.18 -14.06
C PHE A 63 2.86 15.90 -15.12
N PHE A 64 3.99 15.29 -14.73
CA PHE A 64 5.16 15.07 -15.57
C PHE A 64 5.82 16.35 -16.10
N GLU A 65 5.56 17.49 -15.48
CA GLU A 65 6.15 18.78 -15.84
C GLU A 65 7.40 19.06 -14.99
N GLY A 66 8.40 19.66 -15.63
CA GLY A 66 9.49 20.28 -14.89
C GLY A 66 8.96 21.51 -14.17
N THR A 67 9.02 21.57 -12.85
CA THR A 67 8.55 22.75 -12.10
C THR A 67 9.61 23.32 -11.17
N ASN A 68 9.46 24.60 -10.84
CA ASN A 68 10.33 25.24 -9.87
C ASN A 68 10.04 24.82 -8.42
N ASN A 69 9.00 24.01 -8.16
CA ASN A 69 8.65 23.54 -6.82
C ASN A 69 9.51 22.34 -6.37
N LEU A 70 10.18 21.68 -7.31
CA LEU A 70 11.07 20.56 -7.05
C LEU A 70 12.32 20.99 -6.27
N ARG A 71 12.86 20.13 -5.41
CA ARG A 71 13.98 20.47 -4.50
C ARG A 71 15.31 19.93 -5.02
N ASP A 72 16.33 20.78 -5.05
CA ASP A 72 17.71 20.40 -5.34
C ASP A 72 18.34 19.66 -4.15
N SER A 73 19.56 19.13 -4.33
CA SER A 73 20.32 18.46 -3.26
C SER A 73 20.64 19.33 -2.04
N ARG A 74 20.42 20.65 -2.13
CA ARG A 74 20.58 21.62 -1.04
C ARG A 74 19.23 22.05 -0.45
N GLY A 75 18.14 21.38 -0.83
CA GLY A 75 16.78 21.66 -0.37
C GLY A 75 16.13 22.90 -0.97
N ARG A 76 16.76 23.54 -1.96
CA ARG A 76 16.26 24.76 -2.62
C ARG A 76 15.40 24.39 -3.83
N ARG A 77 14.39 25.23 -4.06
CA ARG A 77 13.51 25.13 -5.22
C ARG A 77 14.27 25.37 -6.53
N SER A 78 14.17 24.45 -7.49
CA SER A 78 14.91 24.53 -8.76
C SER A 78 14.18 23.80 -9.88
N TYR A 79 13.95 24.50 -11.00
CA TYR A 79 13.37 23.93 -12.22
C TYR A 79 14.31 22.94 -12.92
N LYS A 80 15.62 23.24 -12.95
CA LYS A 80 16.60 22.48 -13.75
C LYS A 80 17.25 21.31 -13.02
N ARG A 81 17.23 21.34 -11.69
CA ARG A 81 17.97 20.39 -10.83
C ARG A 81 17.14 19.90 -9.64
N GLY A 82 15.85 20.22 -9.64
CA GLY A 82 14.95 19.79 -8.59
C GLY A 82 14.46 18.37 -8.84
N TRP A 83 14.22 17.65 -7.75
CA TRP A 83 13.63 16.33 -7.77
C TRP A 83 12.39 16.33 -6.87
N LEU A 84 11.35 15.61 -7.30
CA LEU A 84 10.22 15.23 -6.47
C LEU A 84 10.65 14.00 -5.69
N HIS A 85 10.81 14.14 -4.38
CA HIS A 85 11.16 13.04 -3.49
C HIS A 85 9.92 12.40 -2.88
N THR A 86 9.78 11.09 -3.02
CA THR A 86 8.70 10.31 -2.39
C THR A 86 9.25 9.16 -1.56
N GLN A 87 8.48 8.78 -0.56
CA GLN A 87 8.67 7.55 0.19
C GLN A 87 7.70 6.50 -0.32
N ASP A 88 8.27 5.42 -0.83
CA ASP A 88 7.53 4.32 -1.41
C ASP A 88 7.18 3.31 -0.33
N GLU A 89 7.98 3.22 0.75
CA GLU A 89 7.77 2.24 1.81
C GLU A 89 6.87 2.74 2.95
N TYR A 90 5.85 1.95 3.26
CA TYR A 90 4.96 2.10 4.42
C TYR A 90 5.05 0.86 5.30
N ILE A 91 4.88 1.05 6.61
CA ILE A 91 4.82 -0.03 7.60
C ILE A 91 3.37 -0.16 8.03
N LEU A 92 2.78 -1.32 7.79
CA LEU A 92 1.50 -1.72 8.34
C LEU A 92 1.75 -2.47 9.64
N VAL A 93 1.17 -2.01 10.74
CA VAL A 93 1.14 -2.77 12.00
C VAL A 93 -0.20 -3.46 12.08
N VAL A 94 -0.20 -4.78 12.18
CA VAL A 94 -1.41 -5.59 12.34
C VAL A 94 -1.55 -5.99 13.80
N ASP A 95 -2.73 -5.78 14.37
CA ASP A 95 -3.02 -6.11 15.77
C ASP A 95 -4.45 -6.62 15.92
N GLY A 96 -4.60 -7.85 16.38
CA GLY A 96 -5.88 -8.50 16.59
C GLY A 96 -5.86 -9.41 17.80
N ALA A 97 -6.73 -9.15 18.77
CA ALA A 97 -7.01 -10.03 19.90
C ALA A 97 -8.40 -10.64 19.70
N LEU A 98 -8.44 -11.81 19.07
CA LEU A 98 -9.67 -12.42 18.56
C LEU A 98 -10.19 -13.47 19.55
N ARG A 99 -11.32 -13.17 20.17
CA ARG A 99 -12.01 -14.06 21.12
C ARG A 99 -12.88 -15.09 20.39
N ASP A 100 -12.97 -16.28 20.98
CA ASP A 100 -13.83 -17.41 20.56
C ASP A 100 -13.56 -17.87 19.11
N ARG A 101 -12.28 -17.78 18.70
CA ARG A 101 -11.78 -18.21 17.39
C ARG A 101 -10.74 -19.32 17.53
N GLU A 102 -10.82 -20.32 16.65
CA GLU A 102 -9.78 -21.34 16.52
C GLU A 102 -8.59 -20.80 15.72
N PHE A 103 -7.40 -21.35 16.02
CA PHE A 103 -6.16 -20.91 15.39
C PHE A 103 -6.21 -21.08 13.86
N GLU A 104 -6.71 -22.22 13.38
CA GLU A 104 -6.82 -22.55 11.97
C GLU A 104 -7.69 -21.56 11.19
N ASP A 105 -8.81 -21.15 11.78
CA ASP A 105 -9.73 -20.20 11.15
C ASP A 105 -9.08 -18.82 11.02
N THR A 106 -8.50 -18.31 12.12
CA THR A 106 -7.78 -17.03 12.11
C THR A 106 -6.61 -17.07 11.14
N PHE A 107 -5.87 -18.18 11.09
CA PHE A 107 -4.77 -18.37 10.15
C PHE A 107 -5.26 -18.30 8.70
N GLN A 108 -6.35 -18.99 8.36
CA GLN A 108 -6.90 -18.95 7.00
C GLN A 108 -7.43 -17.56 6.63
N GLU A 109 -8.09 -16.87 7.54
CA GLU A 109 -8.58 -15.51 7.31
C GLU A 109 -7.43 -14.53 7.11
N PHE A 110 -6.40 -14.60 7.97
CA PHE A 110 -5.21 -13.78 7.82
C PHE A 110 -4.47 -14.07 6.52
N MET A 111 -4.30 -15.35 6.15
CA MET A 111 -3.68 -15.73 4.88
C MET A 111 -4.47 -15.20 3.67
N LYS A 112 -5.81 -15.26 3.70
CA LYS A 112 -6.65 -14.65 2.66
C LYS A 112 -6.46 -13.13 2.61
N TRP A 113 -6.39 -12.47 3.77
CA TRP A 113 -6.19 -11.04 3.89
C TRP A 113 -4.85 -10.60 3.27
N ILE A 114 -3.73 -11.20 3.69
CA ILE A 114 -2.39 -10.84 3.17
C ILE A 114 -2.25 -11.21 1.70
N CYS A 115 -2.81 -12.33 1.22
CA CYS A 115 -2.80 -12.65 -0.20
C CYS A 115 -3.59 -11.63 -1.04
N ARG A 116 -4.72 -11.11 -0.52
CA ARG A 116 -5.51 -10.07 -1.20
C ARG A 116 -4.78 -8.72 -1.21
N LEU A 117 -4.09 -8.39 -0.13
CA LEU A 117 -3.21 -7.22 -0.06
C LEU A 117 -2.08 -7.33 -1.10
N SER A 118 -1.38 -8.47 -1.11
CA SER A 118 -0.20 -8.72 -1.94
C SER A 118 -0.46 -8.66 -3.45
N LYS A 119 -1.70 -8.96 -3.87
CA LYS A 119 -2.11 -8.80 -5.27
C LYS A 119 -2.25 -7.35 -5.71
N ARG A 120 -2.62 -6.46 -4.77
CA ARG A 120 -2.92 -5.05 -5.04
C ARG A 120 -1.70 -4.15 -4.82
N VAL A 121 -0.91 -4.46 -3.79
CA VAL A 121 0.22 -3.66 -3.31
C VAL A 121 1.44 -4.56 -3.16
N ILE A 122 2.64 -4.04 -3.48
CA ILE A 122 3.89 -4.79 -3.28
C ILE A 122 4.13 -4.97 -1.78
N VAL A 123 4.43 -6.19 -1.38
CA VAL A 123 4.83 -6.54 -0.02
C VAL A 123 6.34 -6.80 -0.04
N ASP A 124 7.10 -5.90 0.57
CA ASP A 124 8.57 -5.96 0.58
C ASP A 124 9.10 -6.83 1.72
N ASP A 125 8.42 -6.78 2.87
CA ASP A 125 8.82 -7.52 4.08
C ASP A 125 7.60 -7.89 4.93
N VAL A 126 7.67 -9.02 5.62
CA VAL A 126 6.59 -9.54 6.47
C VAL A 126 7.20 -10.09 7.76
N ASN A 127 6.69 -9.63 8.90
CA ASN A 127 6.98 -10.21 10.20
C ASN A 127 5.70 -10.25 11.01
N VAL A 128 4.93 -11.33 10.89
CA VAL A 128 3.64 -11.46 11.59
C VAL A 128 3.59 -12.76 12.37
N LYS A 129 3.23 -12.64 13.64
CA LYS A 129 3.07 -13.75 14.56
C LYS A 129 1.60 -13.99 14.84
N ILE A 130 1.17 -15.22 14.63
CA ILE A 130 -0.18 -15.71 14.96
C ILE A 130 -0.03 -16.69 16.12
N LYS A 131 -0.73 -16.45 17.22
CA LYS A 131 -0.64 -17.24 18.45
C LYS A 131 -2.02 -17.64 18.93
N GLY A 132 -2.30 -18.94 18.95
CA GLY A 132 -3.45 -19.53 19.61
C GLY A 132 -3.10 -20.08 20.99
N PHE A 133 -3.98 -20.91 21.56
CA PHE A 133 -3.80 -21.50 22.89
C PHE A 133 -2.57 -22.42 22.99
N GLU A 134 -2.37 -23.31 22.02
CA GLU A 134 -1.26 -24.29 21.97
C GLU A 134 -0.40 -24.17 20.71
N LYS A 135 -0.79 -23.32 19.76
CA LYS A 135 -0.15 -23.19 18.45
C LYS A 135 0.39 -21.80 18.26
N GLU A 136 1.57 -21.72 17.67
CA GLU A 136 2.20 -20.47 17.27
C GLU A 136 2.77 -20.65 15.87
N TYR A 137 2.60 -19.63 15.03
CA TYR A 137 3.20 -19.57 13.71
C TYR A 137 3.69 -18.16 13.44
N VAL A 138 4.88 -18.06 12.86
CA VAL A 138 5.50 -16.80 12.47
C VAL A 138 5.66 -16.82 10.96
N ILE A 139 5.17 -15.77 10.31
CA ILE A 139 5.35 -15.49 8.90
C ILE A 139 6.48 -14.47 8.80
N ASP A 140 7.63 -14.90 8.30
CA ASP A 140 8.85 -14.12 8.16
C ASP A 140 9.42 -14.11 6.73
N ASN A 141 8.83 -14.89 5.82
CA ASN A 141 9.25 -14.95 4.42
C ASN A 141 8.32 -14.09 3.54
N PRO A 142 8.80 -12.98 2.96
CA PRO A 142 7.99 -12.14 2.06
C PRO A 142 7.89 -12.69 0.63
N ASP A 143 8.77 -13.59 0.19
CA ASP A 143 8.86 -14.05 -1.21
C ASP A 143 7.52 -14.52 -1.81
N PRO A 144 6.69 -15.31 -1.10
CA PRO A 144 5.40 -15.74 -1.65
C PRO A 144 4.45 -14.57 -1.93
N PHE A 145 4.54 -13.50 -1.14
CA PHE A 145 3.67 -12.33 -1.22
C PHE A 145 4.17 -11.33 -2.26
N TYR A 146 5.49 -11.07 -2.29
CA TYR A 146 6.11 -10.22 -3.28
C TYR A 146 5.79 -10.68 -4.72
N ASN A 147 5.90 -11.99 -4.96
CA ASN A 147 5.67 -12.61 -6.28
C ASN A 147 4.18 -12.70 -6.67
N MET A 148 3.24 -12.37 -5.77
CA MET A 148 1.81 -12.31 -6.08
C MET A 148 1.36 -10.97 -6.64
N SER A 149 2.24 -9.96 -6.66
CA SER A 149 1.87 -8.62 -7.10
C SER A 149 1.55 -8.61 -8.60
N ASP A 150 0.32 -8.23 -8.94
CA ASP A 150 -0.16 -8.14 -10.33
C ASP A 150 0.29 -6.84 -11.01
N PHE A 151 1.48 -6.32 -10.67
CA PHE A 151 1.99 -5.02 -11.12
C PHE A 151 2.19 -4.91 -12.63
N ASN A 152 2.47 -6.04 -13.29
CA ASN A 152 2.64 -6.11 -14.74
C ASN A 152 1.33 -6.48 -15.47
N ASN A 153 0.24 -6.68 -14.73
CA ASN A 153 -1.07 -7.05 -15.23
C ASN A 153 -2.08 -5.93 -14.94
N ASP A 154 -3.35 -6.12 -15.32
CA ASP A 154 -4.45 -5.20 -15.00
C ASP A 154 -4.69 -5.17 -13.48
N ASN A 155 -3.97 -4.29 -12.78
CA ASN A 155 -4.07 -4.14 -11.34
C ASN A 155 -5.27 -3.24 -11.02
N TRP A 156 -6.12 -3.69 -10.10
CA TRP A 156 -7.26 -2.91 -9.63
C TRP A 156 -6.88 -1.49 -9.15
N CYS A 157 -5.67 -1.33 -8.61
CA CYS A 157 -5.18 -0.02 -8.17
C CYS A 157 -4.98 0.98 -9.32
N ASP A 158 -4.84 0.52 -10.57
CA ASP A 158 -4.69 1.41 -11.74
C ASP A 158 -5.95 2.25 -11.98
N TYR A 159 -7.12 1.74 -11.59
CA TYR A 159 -8.38 2.47 -11.66
C TYR A 159 -8.52 3.56 -10.58
N LEU A 160 -7.71 3.52 -9.52
CA LEU A 160 -7.70 4.53 -8.46
C LEU A 160 -6.78 5.71 -8.78
N MET A 161 -5.83 5.52 -9.70
CA MET A 161 -4.91 6.56 -10.12
C MET A 161 -5.63 7.62 -10.96
N TRP A 162 -5.17 8.87 -10.86
CA TRP A 162 -5.68 9.91 -11.74
C TRP A 162 -5.31 9.59 -13.19
N LYS A 163 -6.29 9.74 -14.10
CA LYS A 163 -6.07 9.64 -15.54
C LYS A 163 -5.58 11.00 -16.05
N TYR A 164 -4.56 10.96 -16.90
CA TYR A 164 -4.15 12.13 -17.66
C TYR A 164 -4.90 12.19 -18.97
N ASP A 165 -5.11 13.41 -19.45
CA ASP A 165 -5.53 13.63 -20.81
C ASP A 165 -4.40 13.16 -21.74
N ARG A 166 -4.75 12.33 -22.73
CA ARG A 166 -3.85 11.84 -23.75
C ARG A 166 -4.33 12.30 -25.11
N ASP A 167 -3.40 12.56 -26.03
CA ASP A 167 -3.75 12.81 -27.42
C ASP A 167 -4.24 11.52 -28.12
N GLU A 168 -4.70 11.64 -29.36
CA GLU A 168 -5.17 10.50 -30.17
C GLU A 168 -4.06 9.46 -30.45
N GLU A 169 -2.79 9.83 -30.24
CA GLU A 169 -1.60 9.00 -30.41
C GLU A 169 -1.15 8.34 -29.09
N GLY A 170 -1.81 8.66 -27.96
CA GLY A 170 -1.54 8.10 -26.64
C GLY A 170 -0.44 8.82 -25.85
N ASN A 171 0.10 9.94 -26.36
CA ASN A 171 1.04 10.79 -25.64
C ASN A 171 0.33 11.59 -24.56
N LEU A 172 1.02 11.84 -23.45
CA LEU A 172 0.51 12.67 -22.37
C LEU A 172 0.38 14.11 -22.85
N LEU A 173 -0.84 14.66 -22.83
CA LEU A 173 -1.04 16.09 -23.00
C LEU A 173 -0.58 16.75 -21.70
N GLY A 174 0.50 17.53 -21.75
CA GLY A 174 0.92 18.33 -20.60
C GLY A 174 -0.23 19.24 -20.14
N GLY A 175 -0.62 19.13 -18.88
CA GLY A 175 -1.72 19.90 -18.31
C GLY A 175 -2.55 19.15 -17.27
N LYS A 176 -3.28 19.92 -16.45
CA LYS A 176 -4.20 19.43 -15.42
C LYS A 176 -5.29 18.53 -16.05
N PRO A 177 -5.69 17.43 -15.39
CA PRO A 177 -6.76 16.56 -15.90
C PRO A 177 -8.04 17.36 -16.06
N THR A 178 -8.49 17.53 -17.30
CA THR A 178 -9.75 18.21 -17.59
C THR A 178 -10.86 17.17 -17.53
N ASN A 179 -11.42 16.93 -16.35
CA ASN A 179 -12.72 16.25 -16.23
C ASN A 179 -13.83 17.16 -16.79
N ARG A 180 -13.83 17.36 -18.10
CA ARG A 180 -15.00 17.79 -18.85
C ARG A 180 -15.42 16.61 -19.71
N GLU A 181 -16.15 15.70 -19.09
CA GLU A 181 -17.12 14.92 -19.85
C GLU A 181 -18.02 15.94 -20.56
N LYS A 182 -17.93 15.98 -21.89
CA LYS A 182 -18.88 16.71 -22.72
C LYS A 182 -20.24 16.05 -22.49
N GLN A 183 -21.10 16.71 -21.72
CA GLN A 183 -22.55 16.52 -21.80
C GLN A 183 -23.06 17.05 -23.14
#